data_AF-A0A399ZCA2-F1
#
_entry.id   AF-A0A399ZCA2-F1
#
_cell.length_a   1.000
_cell.length_b   1.000
_cell.length_c   1.000
_cell.angle_alpha   90.00
_cell.angle_beta   90.00
_cell.angle_gamma   90.00
#
_symmetry.space_group_name_H-M   'P 1'
#
loop_
_entity.id
_entity.type
_entity.pdbx_description
1 polymer ?
#
loop_
_entity_poly.entity_id
_entity_poly.type
_entity_poly.pdbx_seq_one_letter_code
_entity_poly.pdbx_strand_id
1 'polypeptide(L)'
;MTQARVLRQQALQETDLARKRQSWDGALKYATRAEEIDKTSETQSLRQEAQTQLDALLGVTRLRFAPAFSAPLNAQISRMAVSDSDLYMLDATDGKILRAVIARAYARDEKFICGAGVYGSVTVGSLVDLLVLPKANMLNSSVLGVDAAGNLLYCAPGQTPRLMTLPL
;
A
#
# COMPACT_ATOMS: atom_id res chain seq x y z
N MET A 1 15.28 -3.37 -31.72
CA MET A 1 16.44 -3.68 -30.85
C MET A 1 17.75 -3.05 -31.31
N THR A 2 18.10 -3.08 -32.61
CA THR A 2 19.35 -2.49 -33.12
C THR A 2 19.54 -1.03 -32.71
N GLN A 3 18.52 -0.19 -32.86
CA GLN A 3 18.55 1.23 -32.48
C GLN A 3 18.82 1.41 -30.97
N ALA A 4 18.22 0.57 -30.12
CA ALA A 4 18.41 0.63 -28.68
C ALA A 4 19.87 0.34 -28.28
N ARG A 5 20.50 -0.66 -28.92
CA ARG A 5 21.92 -1.00 -28.70
C ARG A 5 22.87 0.11 -29.15
N VAL A 6 22.59 0.74 -30.30
CA VAL A 6 23.40 1.87 -30.81
C VAL A 6 23.37 3.04 -29.84
N LEU A 7 22.17 3.42 -29.38
CA LEU A 7 21.99 4.54 -28.45
C LEU A 7 22.57 4.24 -27.07
N ARG A 8 22.48 2.99 -26.60
CA ARG A 8 23.21 2.52 -25.41
C ARG A 8 24.72 2.75 -25.57
N GLN A 9 25.31 2.31 -26.68
CA GLN A 9 26.75 2.47 -26.91
C GLN A 9 27.17 3.95 -26.97
N GLN A 10 26.36 4.78 -27.62
CA GLN A 10 26.57 6.23 -27.65
C GLN A 10 26.53 6.84 -26.25
N ALA A 11 25.55 6.45 -25.42
CA ALA A 11 25.42 6.93 -24.06
C ALA A 11 26.62 6.55 -23.17
N LEU A 12 27.20 5.36 -23.38
CA LEU A 12 28.39 4.90 -22.64
C LEU A 12 29.64 5.71 -22.97
N GLN A 13 29.77 6.20 -24.20
CA GLN A 13 30.91 6.98 -24.67
C GLN A 13 30.74 8.49 -24.46
N GLU A 14 29.54 8.94 -24.13
CA GLU A 14 29.23 10.36 -23.97
C GLU A 14 29.67 10.90 -22.60
N THR A 15 30.26 12.10 -22.64
CA THR A 15 30.75 12.86 -21.47
C THR A 15 29.83 14.02 -21.13
N ASP A 16 29.16 14.60 -22.12
CA ASP A 16 28.15 15.63 -21.93
C ASP A 16 26.88 15.04 -21.32
N LEU A 17 26.50 15.50 -20.12
CA LEU A 17 25.39 14.91 -19.38
C LEU A 17 24.04 15.04 -20.12
N ALA A 18 23.82 16.12 -20.87
CA ALA A 18 22.57 16.31 -21.60
C ALA A 18 22.46 15.34 -22.78
N ARG A 19 23.53 15.18 -23.56
CA ARG A 19 23.60 14.20 -24.66
C ARG A 19 23.56 12.76 -24.15
N LYS A 20 24.19 12.49 -23.00
CA LYS A 20 24.16 11.18 -22.35
C LYS A 20 22.74 10.80 -21.95
N ARG A 21 22.01 11.72 -21.32
CA ARG A 21 20.60 11.57 -21.00
C ARG A 21 19.76 11.32 -22.25
N GLN A 22 19.91 12.13 -23.29
CA GLN A 22 19.16 11.96 -24.54
C GLN A 22 19.37 10.58 -25.17
N SER A 23 20.61 10.09 -25.14
CA SER A 23 20.96 8.77 -25.67
C SER A 23 20.31 7.65 -24.85
N TRP A 24 20.32 7.74 -23.51
CA TRP A 24 19.62 6.78 -22.65
C TRP A 24 18.09 6.83 -22.79
N ASP A 25 17.48 8.02 -22.92
CA ASP A 25 16.05 8.18 -23.20
C ASP A 25 15.68 7.47 -24.52
N GLY A 26 16.51 7.64 -25.55
CA GLY A 26 16.35 6.95 -26.82
C GLY A 26 16.49 5.42 -26.68
N ALA A 27 17.51 4.94 -25.96
CA ALA A 27 17.71 3.52 -25.71
C ALA A 27 16.50 2.90 -24.99
N LEU A 28 15.99 3.55 -23.93
CA LEU A 28 14.81 3.12 -23.19
C LEU A 28 13.57 3.05 -24.11
N LYS A 29 13.34 4.07 -24.93
CA LYS A 29 12.22 4.13 -25.88
C LYS A 29 12.25 2.96 -26.86
N TYR A 30 13.39 2.69 -27.50
CA TYR A 30 13.50 1.62 -28.49
C TYR A 30 13.53 0.22 -27.87
N ALA A 31 14.01 0.06 -26.63
CA ALA A 31 13.91 -1.19 -25.88
C ALA A 31 12.45 -1.52 -25.55
N THR A 32 11.71 -0.52 -25.04
CA THR A 32 10.29 -0.68 -24.69
C THR A 32 9.46 -1.02 -25.92
N ARG A 33 9.68 -0.33 -27.05
CA ARG A 33 9.00 -0.66 -28.32
C ARG A 33 9.34 -2.06 -28.84
N ALA A 34 10.52 -2.58 -28.54
CA ALA A 34 10.86 -3.95 -28.91
C ALA A 34 10.12 -4.97 -28.03
N GLU A 35 9.98 -4.70 -26.73
CA GLU A 35 9.20 -5.55 -25.80
C GLU A 35 7.72 -5.63 -26.17
N GLU A 36 7.15 -4.62 -26.83
CA GLU A 36 5.78 -4.65 -27.37
C GLU A 36 5.60 -5.70 -28.48
N ILE A 37 6.68 -6.05 -29.19
CA ILE A 37 6.68 -7.06 -30.25
C ILE A 37 7.05 -8.43 -29.68
N ASP A 38 8.19 -8.48 -28.98
CA ASP A 38 8.66 -9.70 -28.33
C ASP A 38 9.50 -9.35 -27.10
N LYS A 39 9.11 -9.93 -25.96
CA LYS A 39 9.71 -9.65 -24.66
C LYS A 39 10.75 -10.71 -24.32
N THR A 40 12.01 -10.41 -24.63
CA THR A 40 13.16 -11.29 -24.40
C THR A 40 13.98 -10.85 -23.18
N SER A 41 14.85 -11.73 -22.66
CA SER A 41 15.79 -11.39 -21.57
C SER A 41 16.67 -10.19 -21.92
N GLU A 42 17.06 -10.07 -23.19
CA GLU A 42 17.87 -8.96 -23.66
C GLU A 42 17.11 -7.63 -23.65
N THR A 43 15.89 -7.62 -24.20
CA THR A 43 15.05 -6.41 -24.22
C THR A 43 14.81 -5.88 -22.79
N GLN A 44 14.54 -6.79 -21.86
CA GLN A 44 14.34 -6.49 -20.44
C GLN A 44 15.61 -5.93 -19.79
N SER A 45 16.76 -6.55 -20.03
CA SER A 45 18.05 -6.11 -19.49
C SER A 45 18.40 -4.70 -19.98
N LEU A 46 18.29 -4.44 -21.28
CA LEU A 46 18.62 -3.12 -21.86
C LEU A 46 17.64 -2.05 -21.40
N ARG A 47 16.35 -2.36 -21.29
CA ARG A 47 15.34 -1.45 -20.73
C ARG A 47 15.66 -1.10 -19.28
N GLN A 48 16.04 -2.08 -18.47
CA GLN A 48 16.36 -1.87 -17.06
C GLN A 48 17.68 -1.11 -16.85
N GLU A 49 18.70 -1.38 -17.67
CA GLU A 49 19.95 -0.62 -17.71
C GLU A 49 19.68 0.85 -18.06
N ALA A 50 19.02 1.12 -19.18
CA ALA A 50 18.70 2.47 -19.62
C ALA A 50 17.90 3.23 -18.55
N GLN A 51 16.94 2.55 -17.93
CA GLN A 51 16.16 3.15 -16.86
C GLN A 51 17.00 3.52 -15.63
N THR A 52 17.89 2.61 -15.20
CA THR A 52 18.77 2.83 -14.05
C THR A 52 19.73 3.99 -14.29
N GLN A 53 20.26 4.11 -15.51
CA GLN A 53 21.15 5.20 -15.89
C GLN A 53 20.44 6.55 -15.94
N LEU A 54 19.20 6.59 -16.46
CA LEU A 54 18.38 7.79 -16.42
C LEU A 54 18.03 8.21 -15.00
N ASP A 55 17.66 7.25 -14.15
CA ASP A 55 17.35 7.53 -12.76
C ASP A 55 18.56 8.15 -12.03
N ALA A 56 19.76 7.60 -12.26
CA ALA A 56 21.00 8.15 -11.71
C ALA A 56 21.31 9.56 -12.22
N LEU A 57 21.14 9.82 -13.52
CA LEU A 57 21.38 11.15 -14.13
C LEU A 57 20.40 12.21 -13.63
N LEU A 58 19.17 11.81 -13.32
CA LEU A 58 18.09 12.71 -12.93
C LEU A 58 17.88 12.80 -11.42
N GLY A 59 18.67 12.06 -10.62
CA GLY A 59 18.48 11.98 -9.17
C GLY A 59 17.14 11.35 -8.76
N VAL A 60 16.56 10.51 -9.62
CA VAL A 60 15.27 9.87 -9.37
C VAL A 60 15.47 8.64 -8.50
N THR A 61 14.83 8.62 -7.34
CA THR A 61 14.72 7.41 -6.52
C THR A 61 13.37 6.75 -6.78
N ARG A 62 13.37 5.55 -7.37
CA ARG A 62 12.14 4.80 -7.60
C ARG A 62 11.69 4.09 -6.34
N LEU A 63 10.44 4.33 -5.95
CA LEU A 63 9.79 3.55 -4.90
C LEU A 63 9.46 2.17 -5.44
N ARG A 64 9.91 1.14 -4.74
CA ARG A 64 9.50 -0.24 -4.99
C ARG A 64 8.16 -0.48 -4.32
N PHE A 65 7.11 -0.55 -5.12
CA PHE A 65 5.82 -1.04 -4.65
C PHE A 65 5.80 -2.56 -4.69
N ALA A 66 5.42 -3.17 -3.57
CA ALA A 66 5.11 -4.59 -3.48
C ALA A 66 3.67 -4.71 -2.96
N PRO A 67 2.93 -5.77 -3.36
CA PRO A 67 1.65 -6.06 -2.76
C PRO A 67 1.76 -6.11 -1.23
N ALA A 68 0.89 -5.37 -0.55
CA ALA A 68 0.86 -5.37 0.91
C ALA A 68 0.41 -6.72 1.46
N PHE A 69 -0.45 -7.44 0.73
CA PHE A 69 -1.00 -8.75 1.09
C PHE A 69 -0.63 -9.79 0.02
N SER A 70 -0.45 -11.04 0.44
CA SER A 70 -0.21 -12.17 -0.47
C SER A 70 -1.48 -12.65 -1.19
N ALA A 71 -2.66 -12.34 -0.64
CA ALA A 71 -3.97 -12.65 -1.19
C ALA A 71 -4.82 -11.39 -1.33
N PRO A 72 -5.80 -11.35 -2.25
CA PRO A 72 -6.75 -10.24 -2.34
C PRO A 72 -7.51 -10.04 -1.02
N LEU A 73 -7.67 -8.78 -0.62
CA LEU A 73 -8.35 -8.43 0.63
C LEU A 73 -9.88 -8.52 0.53
N ASN A 74 -10.43 -8.48 -0.70
CA ASN A 74 -11.87 -8.48 -0.98
C ASN A 74 -12.68 -7.51 -0.11
N ALA A 75 -12.15 -6.29 0.08
CA ALA A 75 -12.72 -5.24 0.92
C ALA A 75 -12.52 -3.88 0.24
N GLN A 76 -13.43 -2.93 0.49
CA GLN A 76 -13.26 -1.56 0.02
C GLN A 76 -12.68 -0.71 1.14
N ILE A 77 -11.36 -0.54 1.14
CA ILE A 77 -10.68 0.17 2.21
C ILE A 77 -10.85 1.68 2.05
N SER A 78 -11.62 2.29 2.95
CA SER A 78 -11.85 3.74 2.99
C SER A 78 -10.86 4.49 3.87
N ARG A 79 -10.32 3.83 4.90
CA ARG A 79 -9.37 4.41 5.86
C ARG A 79 -8.37 3.37 6.34
N MET A 80 -7.20 3.83 6.72
CA MET A 80 -6.16 3.00 7.32
C MET A 80 -5.52 3.75 8.47
N ALA A 81 -5.15 3.01 9.51
CA ALA A 81 -4.30 3.50 10.59
C ALA A 81 -3.34 2.41 11.03
N VAL A 82 -2.14 2.80 11.42
CA VAL A 82 -1.04 1.88 11.72
C VAL A 82 -0.57 2.12 13.15
N SER A 83 -0.34 1.04 13.88
CA SER A 83 0.42 1.01 15.14
C SER A 83 1.82 0.45 14.88
N ASP A 84 2.64 0.35 15.93
CA ASP A 84 3.97 -0.28 15.84
C ASP A 84 3.93 -1.74 15.34
N SER A 85 2.80 -2.43 15.49
CA SER A 85 2.65 -3.86 15.19
C SER A 85 1.53 -4.21 14.21
N ASP A 86 0.56 -3.32 14.02
CA ASP A 86 -0.70 -3.63 13.36
C ASP A 86 -1.11 -2.58 12.33
N LEU A 87 -1.71 -3.04 11.26
CA LEU A 87 -2.46 -2.24 10.29
C LEU A 87 -3.95 -2.46 10.52
N TYR A 88 -4.68 -1.39 10.82
CA TYR A 88 -6.14 -1.37 10.89
C TYR A 88 -6.70 -0.72 9.64
N MET A 89 -7.76 -1.30 9.08
CA MET A 89 -8.34 -0.85 7.81
C MET A 89 -9.87 -0.81 7.93
N LEU A 90 -10.49 0.32 7.57
CA LEU A 90 -11.94 0.44 7.55
C LEU A 90 -12.49 -0.09 6.23
N ASP A 91 -13.21 -1.21 6.30
CA ASP A 91 -13.95 -1.74 5.15
C ASP A 91 -15.29 -1.02 5.02
N ALA A 92 -15.42 -0.23 3.97
CA ALA A 92 -16.62 0.56 3.68
C ALA A 92 -17.80 -0.29 3.21
N THR A 93 -17.55 -1.51 2.71
CA THR A 93 -18.62 -2.42 2.27
C THR A 93 -19.37 -2.96 3.48
N ASP A 94 -18.64 -3.50 4.45
CA ASP A 94 -19.21 -4.16 5.62
C ASP A 94 -19.31 -3.25 6.85
N GLY A 95 -18.75 -2.04 6.80
CA GLY A 95 -18.75 -1.08 7.91
C GLY A 95 -17.99 -1.60 9.13
N LYS A 96 -16.89 -2.31 8.93
CA LYS A 96 -16.09 -2.97 9.98
C LYS A 96 -14.60 -2.67 9.85
N ILE A 97 -13.90 -2.72 10.97
CA ILE A 97 -12.44 -2.58 11.03
C ILE A 97 -11.81 -3.96 10.86
N LEU A 98 -10.99 -4.09 9.83
CA LEU A 98 -10.11 -5.22 9.62
C LEU A 98 -8.77 -4.96 10.33
N ARG A 99 -8.13 -6.03 10.81
CA ARG A 99 -6.77 -5.98 11.35
C ARG A 99 -5.85 -6.85 10.50
N ALA A 100 -4.64 -6.37 10.29
CA ALA A 100 -3.54 -7.14 9.76
C ALA A 100 -2.27 -6.93 10.59
N VAL A 101 -1.43 -7.96 10.68
CA VAL A 101 -0.16 -7.91 11.40
C VAL A 101 1.01 -7.85 10.42
N ILE A 102 2.08 -7.16 10.81
CA ILE A 102 3.30 -7.08 10.01
C ILE A 102 3.97 -8.47 9.98
N ALA A 103 4.16 -9.01 8.78
CA ALA A 103 5.03 -10.16 8.51
C ALA A 103 5.83 -9.87 7.22
N ARG A 104 6.24 -10.90 6.46
CA ARG A 104 6.91 -10.70 5.15
C ARG A 104 6.02 -9.91 4.18
N ALA A 105 4.72 -10.19 4.22
CA ALA A 105 3.61 -9.37 3.74
C ALA A 105 2.63 -9.25 4.91
N TYR A 106 1.71 -8.29 4.89
CA TYR A 106 0.67 -8.21 5.90
C TYR A 106 -0.17 -9.49 5.91
N ALA A 107 -0.40 -10.03 7.10
CA ALA A 107 -1.28 -11.17 7.32
C ALA A 107 -2.56 -10.70 8.00
N ARG A 108 -3.71 -10.97 7.40
CA ARG A 108 -5.02 -10.60 7.97
C ARG A 108 -5.31 -11.44 9.20
N ASP A 109 -5.82 -10.79 10.25
CA ASP A 109 -6.34 -11.45 11.43
C ASP A 109 -7.84 -11.71 11.25
N GLU A 110 -8.18 -12.91 10.77
CA GLU A 110 -9.56 -13.33 10.54
C GLU A 110 -10.38 -13.49 11.83
N LYS A 111 -9.72 -13.49 13.00
CA LYS A 111 -10.40 -13.60 14.32
C LYS A 111 -10.67 -12.23 14.94
N PHE A 112 -10.17 -11.15 14.34
CA PHE A 112 -10.42 -9.81 14.84
C PHE A 112 -11.85 -9.38 14.51
N ILE A 113 -12.62 -9.01 15.54
CA ILE A 113 -14.01 -8.59 15.42
C ILE A 113 -14.09 -7.13 15.87
N CYS A 114 -14.54 -6.24 14.98
CA CYS A 114 -14.79 -4.85 15.30
C CYS A 114 -15.65 -4.21 14.20
N GLY A 115 -16.95 -4.04 14.41
CA GLY A 115 -17.84 -3.53 13.35
C GLY A 115 -19.28 -3.42 13.78
N ALA A 116 -20.15 -3.08 12.83
CA ALA A 116 -21.58 -2.97 13.04
C ALA A 116 -22.18 -4.22 13.72
N GLY A 117 -23.19 -4.01 14.55
CA GLY A 117 -23.83 -5.09 15.29
C GLY A 117 -24.67 -4.61 16.46
N VAL A 118 -25.29 -5.56 17.16
CA VAL A 118 -26.08 -5.28 18.36
C VAL A 118 -25.21 -5.51 19.59
N TYR A 119 -25.05 -4.47 20.40
CA TYR A 119 -24.25 -4.46 21.62
C TYR A 119 -25.15 -4.09 22.80
N GLY A 120 -25.71 -5.11 23.44
CA GLY A 120 -26.74 -4.93 24.47
C GLY A 120 -28.02 -4.36 23.86
N SER A 121 -28.46 -3.20 24.32
CA SER A 121 -29.65 -2.50 23.81
C SER A 121 -29.37 -1.51 22.68
N VAL A 122 -28.09 -1.33 22.30
CA VAL A 122 -27.69 -0.35 21.27
C VAL A 122 -27.29 -1.09 20.00
N THR A 123 -27.77 -0.58 18.86
CA THR A 123 -27.35 -1.04 17.54
C THR A 123 -26.29 -0.09 17.02
N VAL A 124 -25.08 -0.60 16.78
CA VAL A 124 -24.01 0.13 16.14
C VAL A 124 -24.12 -0.08 14.64
N GLY A 125 -24.19 1.03 13.89
CA GLY A 125 -24.23 1.03 12.44
C GLY A 125 -22.86 0.78 11.82
N SER A 126 -22.80 0.90 10.50
CA SER A 126 -21.54 0.86 9.76
C SER A 126 -20.57 1.91 10.28
N LEU A 127 -19.35 1.49 10.61
CA LEU A 127 -18.30 2.38 11.06
C LEU A 127 -17.87 3.32 9.92
N VAL A 128 -17.67 4.60 10.24
CA VAL A 128 -17.33 5.67 9.29
C VAL A 128 -15.93 6.24 9.52
N ASP A 129 -15.37 6.05 10.72
CA ASP A 129 -13.98 6.41 11.03
C ASP A 129 -13.34 5.43 12.03
N LEU A 130 -12.01 5.46 12.09
CA LEU A 130 -11.23 4.71 13.06
C LEU A 130 -10.03 5.49 13.59
N LEU A 131 -9.59 5.15 14.80
CA LEU A 131 -8.42 5.71 15.44
C LEU A 131 -7.64 4.61 16.16
N VAL A 132 -6.34 4.50 15.89
CA VAL A 132 -5.45 3.65 16.69
C VAL A 132 -5.23 4.29 18.04
N LEU A 133 -5.40 3.49 19.10
CA LEU A 133 -5.25 3.94 20.47
C LEU A 133 -3.80 3.73 20.96
N PRO A 134 -3.29 4.59 21.86
CA PRO A 134 -2.00 4.36 22.50
C PRO A 134 -1.97 3.00 23.19
N LYS A 135 -0.82 2.31 23.14
CA LYS A 135 -0.66 0.96 23.73
C LYS A 135 -1.05 0.90 25.20
N ALA A 136 -0.75 1.94 25.96
CA ALA A 136 -1.21 2.12 27.33
C ALA A 136 -2.45 3.03 27.33
N ASN A 137 -3.63 2.44 27.52
CA ASN A 137 -4.88 3.16 27.72
C ASN A 137 -5.78 2.42 28.72
N MET A 138 -6.72 3.13 29.32
CA MET A 138 -7.58 2.59 30.39
C MET A 138 -8.48 1.43 29.95
N LEU A 139 -8.74 1.29 28.65
CA LEU A 139 -9.67 0.30 28.11
C LEU A 139 -8.96 -0.94 27.55
N ASN A 140 -7.62 -0.98 27.60
CA ASN A 140 -6.79 -2.04 26.99
C ASN A 140 -7.22 -2.36 25.54
N SER A 141 -7.65 -1.33 24.81
CA SER A 141 -8.13 -1.42 23.43
C SER A 141 -7.06 -0.94 22.45
N SER A 142 -7.00 -1.50 21.25
CA SER A 142 -5.99 -1.12 20.26
C SER A 142 -6.52 -0.16 19.20
N VAL A 143 -7.83 -0.19 18.94
CA VAL A 143 -8.47 0.68 17.96
C VAL A 143 -9.86 1.09 18.45
N LEU A 144 -10.25 2.30 18.09
CA LEU A 144 -11.58 2.86 18.26
C LEU A 144 -12.22 2.99 16.88
N GLY A 145 -13.44 2.49 16.72
CA GLY A 145 -14.31 2.78 15.59
C GLY A 145 -15.45 3.70 16.00
N VAL A 146 -15.95 4.52 15.08
CA VAL A 146 -17.15 5.34 15.29
C VAL A 146 -18.13 5.16 14.14
N ASP A 147 -19.42 5.05 14.45
CA ASP A 147 -20.50 5.05 13.44
C ASP A 147 -21.07 6.45 13.22
N ALA A 148 -21.98 6.59 12.24
CA ALA A 148 -22.60 7.87 11.90
C ALA A 148 -23.50 8.44 13.02
N ALA A 149 -23.91 7.64 13.99
CA ALA A 149 -24.72 8.06 15.13
C ALA A 149 -23.87 8.46 16.35
N GLY A 150 -22.53 8.39 16.25
CA GLY A 150 -21.61 8.71 17.34
C GLY A 150 -21.44 7.59 18.36
N ASN A 151 -21.85 6.35 18.03
CA ASN A 151 -21.52 5.19 18.83
C ASN A 151 -20.04 4.86 18.66
N LEU A 152 -19.36 4.63 19.79
CA LEU A 152 -17.94 4.33 19.85
C LEU A 152 -17.71 2.85 20.16
N LEU A 153 -16.97 2.17 19.30
CA LEU A 153 -16.58 0.77 19.46
C LEU A 153 -15.09 0.66 19.75
N TYR A 154 -14.76 0.26 20.98
CA TYR A 154 -13.39 -0.02 21.40
C TYR A 154 -13.08 -1.49 21.20
N CYS A 155 -12.03 -1.78 20.43
CA CYS A 155 -11.70 -3.13 20.00
C CYS A 155 -10.24 -3.45 20.29
N ALA A 156 -9.96 -4.71 20.63
CA ALA A 156 -8.63 -5.26 20.75
C ALA A 156 -8.59 -6.72 20.27
N PRO A 157 -7.43 -7.20 19.79
CA PRO A 157 -7.27 -8.60 19.40
C PRO A 157 -7.65 -9.56 20.53
N GLY A 158 -8.47 -10.57 20.20
CA GLY A 158 -8.91 -11.58 21.15
C GLY A 158 -9.89 -11.08 22.22
N GLN A 159 -10.38 -9.84 22.12
CA GLN A 159 -11.37 -9.27 23.04
C GLN A 159 -12.71 -9.06 22.34
N THR A 160 -13.79 -9.09 23.12
CA THR A 160 -15.10 -8.64 22.64
C THR A 160 -15.12 -7.11 22.55
N PRO A 161 -15.69 -6.53 21.49
CA PRO A 161 -15.76 -5.08 21.37
C PRO A 161 -16.60 -4.45 22.48
N ARG A 162 -16.19 -3.27 22.93
CA ARG A 162 -16.84 -2.52 24.01
C ARG A 162 -17.47 -1.26 23.44
N LEU A 163 -18.78 -1.14 23.62
CA LEU A 163 -19.52 0.05 23.23
C LEU A 163 -19.38 1.15 24.30
N MET A 164 -19.19 2.38 23.84
CA MET A 164 -19.46 3.59 24.59
C MET A 164 -20.24 4.57 23.72
N THR A 165 -21.09 5.39 24.32
CA THR A 165 -21.79 6.46 23.61
C THR A 165 -21.18 7.79 24.03
N LEU A 166 -20.94 8.69 23.08
CA LEU A 166 -20.60 10.07 23.43
C LEU A 166 -21.77 10.67 24.23
N PRO A 167 -21.53 11.30 25.40
CA PRO A 167 -22.57 12.07 26.05
C PRO A 167 -23.01 13.20 25.11
N LEU A 168 -24.32 13.31 24.92
CA LEU A 168 -24.96 14.44 24.24
C LEU A 168 -24.82 15.71 25.08
#